data_AF-A0A7S1S4F8-F1
#
_entry.id   AF-A0A7S1S4F8-F1
#
_cell.length_a   1.000
_cell.length_b   1.000
_cell.length_c   1.000
_cell.angle_alpha   90.00
_cell.angle_beta   90.00
_cell.angle_gamma   90.00
#
_symmetry.space_group_name_H-M   'P 1'
#
loop_
_entity.id
_entity.type
_entity.pdbx_description
1 polymer ?
#
loop_
_entity_poly.entity_id
_entity_poly.type
_entity_poly.pdbx_seq_one_letter_code
_entity_poly.pdbx_strand_id
1 'polypeptide(L)'
;MRALSGSVLAALCLAGVAAEDRMVGEHGQAVLGCVCKGGKGTHGYCGYHFHMGSQESKPWCRTKYSCGKSGLMGSWAHCDPKGVLRRRAKDGQLYTSHEFKDFYGKEGREQWTTAAPYTERRLASNQKAYTVLEFRDYYIDSRGEEGWITAWNDAKPEARQANDGKWWTWDEFVKFYDKKEAWKRWDEAKSSRSEL
;
A
#
# COMPACT_ATOMS: atom_id res chain seq x y z
N MET A 1 -53.38 -51.80 15.66
CA MET A 1 -52.55 -51.79 14.45
C MET A 1 -51.73 -50.51 14.47
N ARG A 2 -50.40 -50.61 14.60
CA ARG A 2 -49.48 -49.47 14.66
C ARG A 2 -48.91 -49.23 13.26
N ALA A 3 -48.94 -47.99 12.77
CA ALA A 3 -48.22 -47.57 11.57
C ALA A 3 -47.26 -46.44 11.96
N LEU A 4 -45.96 -46.71 11.88
CA LEU A 4 -44.89 -45.74 12.07
C LEU A 4 -44.55 -45.16 10.68
N SER A 5 -44.89 -43.89 10.47
CA SER A 5 -44.44 -43.12 9.30
C SER A 5 -43.04 -42.59 9.56
N GLY A 6 -42.05 -43.15 8.87
CA GLY A 6 -40.68 -42.64 8.86
C GLY A 6 -40.53 -41.56 7.79
N SER A 7 -40.26 -40.32 8.21
CA SER A 7 -39.85 -39.24 7.30
C SER A 7 -38.34 -39.26 7.12
N VAL A 8 -37.88 -39.51 5.90
CA VAL A 8 -36.48 -39.39 5.49
C VAL A 8 -36.21 -37.92 5.14
N LEU A 9 -35.48 -37.21 6.01
CA LEU A 9 -34.94 -35.89 5.69
C LEU A 9 -33.71 -36.06 4.78
N ALA A 10 -33.86 -35.71 3.49
CA ALA A 10 -32.74 -35.58 2.57
C ALA A 10 -32.00 -34.27 2.87
N ALA A 11 -30.81 -34.38 3.48
CA ALA A 11 -29.90 -33.25 3.65
C ALA A 11 -29.27 -32.88 2.30
N LEU A 12 -29.70 -31.75 1.72
CA LEU A 12 -29.08 -31.17 0.52
C LEU A 12 -27.71 -30.59 0.91
N CYS A 13 -26.63 -31.33 0.65
CA CYS A 13 -25.27 -30.80 0.76
C CYS A 13 -25.05 -29.81 -0.40
N LEU A 14 -25.19 -28.51 -0.11
CA LEU A 14 -24.68 -27.45 -0.99
C LEU A 14 -23.16 -27.50 -0.97
N ALA A 15 -22.55 -28.24 -1.91
CA ALA A 15 -21.13 -28.15 -2.17
C ALA A 15 -20.83 -26.72 -2.65
N GLY A 16 -20.28 -25.90 -1.76
CA GLY A 16 -19.86 -24.54 -2.08
C GLY A 16 -18.76 -24.58 -3.13
N VAL A 17 -19.11 -24.28 -4.39
CA VAL A 17 -18.12 -24.00 -5.43
C VAL A 17 -17.36 -22.76 -4.97
N ALA A 18 -16.10 -22.92 -4.56
CA ALA A 18 -15.25 -21.80 -4.23
C ALA A 18 -15.18 -20.91 -5.48
N ALA A 19 -15.70 -19.68 -5.38
CA ALA A 19 -15.71 -18.76 -6.51
C ALA A 19 -14.27 -18.51 -6.97
N GLU A 20 -13.96 -18.95 -8.19
CA GLU A 20 -12.64 -18.72 -8.79
C GLU A 20 -12.37 -17.23 -8.96
N ASP A 21 -11.11 -16.83 -8.79
CA ASP A 21 -10.68 -15.44 -8.92
C ASP A 21 -10.84 -14.99 -10.38
N ARG A 22 -11.62 -13.93 -10.61
CA ARG A 22 -11.94 -13.45 -11.97
C ARG A 22 -10.94 -12.38 -12.41
N MET A 23 -9.91 -12.75 -13.15
CA MET A 23 -8.88 -11.81 -13.62
C MET A 23 -9.26 -11.16 -14.96
N VAL A 24 -10.03 -10.07 -14.91
CA VAL A 24 -10.53 -9.36 -16.11
C VAL A 24 -10.18 -7.88 -16.15
N GLY A 25 -9.93 -7.37 -17.35
CA GLY A 25 -9.69 -5.96 -17.64
C GLY A 25 -10.96 -5.18 -18.00
N GLU A 26 -10.77 -3.96 -18.47
CA GLU A 26 -11.85 -3.00 -18.77
C GLU A 26 -12.90 -3.49 -19.76
N HIS A 27 -12.48 -4.24 -20.79
CA HIS A 27 -13.36 -4.78 -21.82
C HIS A 27 -13.67 -6.26 -21.58
N GLY A 28 -13.48 -6.75 -20.35
CA GLY A 28 -13.71 -8.15 -19.98
C GLY A 28 -12.64 -9.13 -20.47
N GLN A 29 -11.59 -8.65 -21.13
CA GLN A 29 -10.45 -9.47 -21.54
C GLN A 29 -9.73 -10.06 -20.32
N ALA A 30 -9.18 -11.26 -20.48
CA ALA A 30 -8.30 -11.85 -19.46
C ALA A 30 -7.07 -10.95 -19.26
N VAL A 31 -6.64 -10.77 -18.01
CA VAL A 31 -5.46 -9.98 -17.64
C VAL A 31 -4.58 -10.75 -16.67
N LEU A 32 -3.29 -10.38 -16.63
CA LEU A 32 -2.31 -11.01 -15.72
C LEU A 32 -2.44 -10.51 -14.27
N GLY A 33 -3.02 -9.32 -14.08
CA GLY A 33 -3.13 -8.68 -12.77
C GLY A 33 -4.31 -7.71 -12.72
N CYS A 34 -4.83 -7.47 -11.52
CA CYS A 34 -5.90 -6.51 -11.31
C CYS A 34 -5.35 -5.11 -11.08
N VAL A 35 -6.05 -4.11 -11.63
CA VAL A 35 -5.74 -2.69 -11.42
C VAL A 35 -6.45 -2.19 -10.17
N CYS A 36 -5.70 -1.61 -9.23
CA CYS A 36 -6.23 -0.97 -8.04
C CYS A 36 -7.01 0.32 -8.39
N LYS A 37 -8.08 0.64 -7.65
CA LYS A 37 -8.93 1.82 -7.92
C LYS A 37 -8.20 3.17 -7.72
N GLY A 38 -7.09 3.19 -7.00
CA GLY A 38 -6.35 4.41 -6.65
C GLY A 38 -7.08 5.29 -5.63
N GLY A 39 -6.68 6.55 -5.51
CA GLY A 39 -7.13 7.46 -4.44
C GLY A 39 -8.60 7.86 -4.47
N LYS A 40 -9.29 7.59 -5.59
CA LYS A 40 -10.74 7.86 -5.72
C LYS A 40 -11.61 6.78 -5.06
N GLY A 41 -11.03 5.65 -4.64
CA GLY A 41 -11.77 4.53 -4.04
C GLY A 41 -11.40 4.28 -2.58
N THR A 42 -12.39 3.92 -1.76
CA THR A 42 -12.16 3.39 -0.41
C THR A 42 -11.32 2.11 -0.50
N HIS A 43 -10.19 2.06 0.21
CA HIS A 43 -9.17 1.01 0.07
C HIS A 43 -8.68 0.83 -1.38
N GLY A 44 -8.67 1.92 -2.16
CA GLY A 44 -8.36 1.87 -3.58
C GLY A 44 -6.87 1.78 -3.88
N TYR A 45 -5.97 2.10 -2.94
CA TYR A 45 -4.54 1.82 -3.07
C TYR A 45 -4.16 0.50 -2.41
N CYS A 46 -3.03 -0.05 -2.85
CA CYS A 46 -2.37 -1.18 -2.20
C CYS A 46 -1.95 -0.80 -0.77
N GLY A 47 -2.36 -1.59 0.22
CA GLY A 47 -1.95 -1.39 1.60
C GLY A 47 -2.45 -2.46 2.55
N TYR A 48 -1.94 -2.43 3.78
CA TYR A 48 -2.45 -3.24 4.88
C TYR A 48 -3.54 -2.46 5.62
N HIS A 49 -4.70 -3.09 5.80
CA HIS A 49 -5.89 -2.46 6.38
C HIS A 49 -6.19 -3.08 7.74
N PHE A 50 -6.21 -2.26 8.80
CA PHE A 50 -6.34 -2.68 10.20
C PHE A 50 -7.77 -2.99 10.66
N HIS A 51 -8.65 -3.47 9.79
CA HIS A 51 -10.03 -3.74 10.18
C HIS A 51 -10.21 -5.18 10.69
N MET A 52 -11.09 -5.34 11.68
CA MET A 52 -11.45 -6.65 12.25
C MET A 52 -11.95 -7.58 11.12
N GLY A 53 -11.16 -8.60 10.78
CA GLY A 53 -11.46 -9.55 9.69
C GLY A 53 -10.69 -9.35 8.38
N SER A 54 -9.77 -8.39 8.26
CA SER A 54 -8.78 -8.42 7.16
C SER A 54 -7.76 -9.52 7.43
N GLN A 55 -7.32 -10.22 6.40
CA GLN A 55 -6.02 -10.89 6.47
C GLN A 55 -4.96 -9.79 6.54
N GLU A 56 -4.42 -9.54 7.73
CA GLU A 56 -3.43 -8.48 7.95
C GLU A 56 -2.06 -8.82 7.35
N SER A 57 -1.81 -10.08 6.98
CA SER A 57 -0.50 -10.55 6.52
C SER A 57 -0.16 -10.22 5.06
N LYS A 58 -1.13 -9.80 4.25
CA LYS A 58 -0.90 -9.44 2.84
C LYS A 58 -1.62 -8.14 2.48
N PRO A 59 -0.95 -7.23 1.77
CA PRO A 59 -1.59 -6.01 1.35
C PRO A 59 -2.62 -6.33 0.25
N TRP A 60 -3.67 -5.53 0.19
CA TRP A 60 -4.70 -5.66 -0.81
C TRP A 60 -5.28 -4.30 -1.18
N CYS A 61 -6.00 -4.27 -2.29
CA CYS A 61 -6.72 -3.09 -2.76
C CYS A 61 -8.08 -3.47 -3.33
N ARG A 62 -9.00 -2.50 -3.37
CA ARG A 62 -10.19 -2.58 -4.23
C ARG A 62 -9.78 -2.39 -5.68
N THR A 63 -10.33 -3.22 -6.53
CA THR A 63 -9.93 -3.34 -7.94
C THR A 63 -10.96 -2.72 -8.88
N LYS A 64 -10.52 -2.33 -10.06
CA LYS A 64 -11.40 -1.92 -11.16
C LYS A 64 -12.00 -3.14 -11.87
N TYR A 65 -13.06 -2.91 -12.65
CA TYR A 65 -13.64 -3.87 -13.61
C TYR A 65 -14.06 -5.21 -13.02
N SER A 66 -14.39 -5.23 -11.73
CA SER A 66 -14.71 -6.44 -10.97
C SER A 66 -13.60 -7.52 -11.00
N CYS A 67 -12.35 -7.11 -11.19
CA CYS A 67 -11.20 -8.01 -11.24
C CYS A 67 -10.85 -8.60 -9.86
N GLY A 68 -10.49 -9.87 -9.79
CA GLY A 68 -10.03 -10.57 -8.59
C GLY A 68 -11.17 -11.24 -7.83
N LYS A 69 -11.10 -11.17 -6.51
CA LYS A 69 -12.07 -11.77 -5.60
C LYS A 69 -13.28 -10.86 -5.44
N SER A 70 -14.48 -11.42 -5.63
CA SER A 70 -15.74 -10.71 -5.39
C SER A 70 -16.08 -10.70 -3.90
N GLY A 71 -16.66 -9.60 -3.41
CA GLY A 71 -17.17 -9.49 -2.04
C GLY A 71 -18.28 -8.45 -1.93
N LEU A 72 -18.89 -8.33 -0.76
CA LEU A 72 -20.03 -7.44 -0.51
C LEU A 72 -19.78 -5.97 -0.91
N MET A 73 -18.54 -5.51 -0.74
CA MET A 73 -18.13 -4.12 -1.03
C MET A 73 -17.38 -4.02 -2.37
N GLY A 74 -17.67 -4.93 -3.31
CA GLY A 74 -17.06 -5.02 -4.64
C GLY A 74 -15.82 -5.92 -4.69
N SER A 75 -15.14 -5.91 -5.84
CA SER A 75 -13.97 -6.76 -6.04
C SER A 75 -12.70 -6.22 -5.40
N TRP A 76 -11.80 -7.13 -5.05
CA TRP A 76 -10.52 -6.85 -4.44
C TRP A 76 -9.47 -7.86 -4.89
N ALA A 77 -8.19 -7.50 -4.76
CA ALA A 77 -7.08 -8.41 -5.02
C ALA A 77 -5.92 -8.08 -4.07
N HIS A 78 -5.10 -9.09 -3.80
CA HIS A 78 -3.79 -8.84 -3.21
C HIS A 78 -2.90 -8.08 -4.20
N CYS A 79 -1.97 -7.32 -3.66
CA CYS A 79 -1.04 -6.50 -4.44
C CYS A 79 0.40 -6.75 -4.00
N ASP A 80 1.35 -6.26 -4.77
CA ASP A 80 2.78 -6.39 -4.45
C ASP A 80 3.13 -5.53 -3.22
N PRO A 81 3.70 -6.11 -2.15
CA PRO A 81 4.15 -5.38 -0.97
C PRO A 81 5.13 -4.23 -1.26
N LYS A 82 5.89 -4.29 -2.35
CA LYS A 82 6.81 -3.22 -2.77
C LYS A 82 6.07 -1.93 -3.15
N GLY A 83 4.78 -2.03 -3.49
CA GLY A 83 3.91 -0.90 -3.82
C GLY A 83 3.16 -0.31 -2.63
N VAL A 84 3.48 -0.73 -1.40
CA VAL A 84 2.80 -0.28 -0.18
C VAL A 84 3.46 0.97 0.38
N LEU A 85 2.66 1.90 0.91
CA LEU A 85 3.16 3.08 1.61
C LEU A 85 4.04 2.68 2.78
N ARG A 86 5.21 3.31 2.89
CA ARG A 86 6.10 3.17 4.05
C ARG A 86 6.31 4.52 4.72
N ARG A 87 6.50 4.51 6.03
CA ARG A 87 6.80 5.68 6.85
C ARG A 87 8.01 5.39 7.72
N ARG A 88 8.77 6.41 8.07
CA ARG A 88 9.89 6.23 8.99
C ARG A 88 9.39 6.16 10.43
N ALA A 89 9.83 5.14 11.16
CA ALA A 89 9.63 5.03 12.60
C ALA A 89 10.68 5.86 13.37
N LYS A 90 10.57 5.92 14.70
CA LYS A 90 11.50 6.63 15.60
C LYS A 90 12.94 6.12 15.48
N ASP A 91 13.11 4.89 15.01
CA ASP A 91 14.43 4.33 14.76
C ASP A 91 15.08 4.85 13.46
N GLY A 92 14.34 5.58 12.62
CA GLY A 92 14.76 6.10 11.32
C GLY A 92 14.51 5.15 10.14
N GLN A 93 14.11 3.91 10.40
CA GLN A 93 13.88 2.87 9.39
C GLN A 93 12.47 3.00 8.79
N LEU A 94 12.34 2.57 7.54
CA LEU A 94 11.07 2.55 6.82
C LEU A 94 10.29 1.28 7.12
N TYR A 95 9.04 1.45 7.53
CA TYR A 95 8.11 0.37 7.81
C TYR A 95 6.79 0.62 7.09
N THR A 96 6.09 -0.44 6.72
CA THR A 96 4.70 -0.46 6.29
C THR A 96 3.77 -0.30 7.50
N SER A 97 2.47 -0.08 7.26
CA SER A 97 1.49 0.01 8.34
C SER A 97 1.44 -1.27 9.18
N HIS A 98 1.51 -2.44 8.55
CA HIS A 98 1.58 -3.73 9.26
C HIS A 98 2.80 -3.79 10.18
N GLU A 99 3.99 -3.49 9.66
CA GLU A 99 5.22 -3.56 10.46
C GLU A 99 5.26 -2.52 11.59
N PHE A 100 4.57 -1.37 11.45
CA PHE A 100 4.39 -0.44 12.57
C PHE A 100 3.60 -1.06 13.73
N LYS A 101 2.58 -1.86 13.43
CA LYS A 101 1.81 -2.60 14.44
C LYS A 101 2.69 -3.64 15.13
N ASP A 102 3.55 -4.33 14.38
CA ASP A 102 4.49 -5.29 14.95
C ASP A 102 5.54 -4.59 15.83
N PHE A 103 6.08 -3.46 15.37
CA PHE A 103 7.15 -2.73 16.05
C PHE A 103 6.69 -1.99 17.32
N TYR A 104 5.52 -1.35 17.29
CA TYR A 104 5.00 -0.56 18.43
C TYR A 104 3.88 -1.25 19.22
N GLY A 105 3.44 -2.44 18.81
CA GLY A 105 2.34 -3.16 19.44
C GLY A 105 1.04 -2.36 19.41
N LYS A 106 0.44 -2.15 20.60
CA LYS A 106 -0.87 -1.48 20.75
C LYS A 106 -0.85 -0.02 20.26
N GLU A 107 0.31 0.64 20.26
CA GLU A 107 0.46 2.02 19.81
C GLU A 107 0.70 2.15 18.30
N GLY A 108 0.85 1.04 17.55
CA GLY A 108 1.27 1.09 16.15
C GLY A 108 0.39 1.93 15.24
N ARG A 109 -0.92 1.96 15.48
CA ARG A 109 -1.86 2.81 14.72
C ARG A 109 -1.61 4.31 14.96
N GLU A 110 -1.39 4.70 16.22
CA GLU A 110 -1.10 6.09 16.59
C GLU A 110 0.26 6.51 16.03
N GLN A 111 1.29 5.69 16.25
CA GLN A 111 2.64 5.94 15.75
C GLN A 111 2.66 6.03 14.21
N TRP A 112 1.92 5.16 13.52
CA TRP A 112 1.75 5.24 12.06
C TRP A 112 1.18 6.58 11.64
N THR A 113 0.13 7.04 12.33
CA THR A 113 -0.55 8.31 12.04
C THR A 113 0.39 9.50 12.25
N THR A 114 1.08 9.55 13.38
CA THR A 114 2.08 10.59 13.71
C THR A 114 3.25 10.60 12.72
N ALA A 115 3.63 9.45 12.17
CA ALA A 115 4.71 9.33 11.19
C ALA A 115 4.33 9.81 9.76
N ALA A 116 3.14 10.35 9.54
CA ALA A 116 2.69 10.81 8.22
C ALA A 116 3.66 11.80 7.51
N PRO A 117 4.25 12.80 8.20
CA PRO A 117 5.23 13.70 7.58
C PRO A 117 6.50 13.00 7.07
N TYR A 118 6.82 11.82 7.63
CA TYR A 118 8.01 11.03 7.33
C TYR A 118 7.70 9.84 6.40
N THR A 119 6.71 10.01 5.54
CA THR A 119 6.38 9.04 4.48
C THR A 119 7.55 8.92 3.50
N GLU A 120 7.87 7.70 3.06
CA GLU A 120 8.86 7.45 2.02
C GLU A 120 8.53 8.22 0.75
N ARG A 121 9.54 8.88 0.19
CA ARG A 121 9.45 9.55 -1.09
C ARG A 121 10.63 9.19 -1.97
N ARG A 122 10.37 9.13 -3.28
CA ARG A 122 11.38 8.85 -4.30
C ARG A 122 11.19 9.78 -5.51
N LEU A 123 12.27 10.01 -6.23
CA LEU A 123 12.30 10.89 -7.39
C LEU A 123 11.68 10.20 -8.60
N ALA A 124 10.66 10.82 -9.20
CA ALA A 124 10.16 10.40 -10.52
C ALA A 124 11.05 10.96 -11.65
N SER A 125 10.71 10.67 -12.90
CA SER A 125 11.47 11.10 -14.08
C SER A 125 11.56 12.63 -14.21
N ASN A 126 10.56 13.35 -13.69
CA ASN A 126 10.51 14.81 -13.65
C ASN A 126 11.30 15.43 -12.47
N GLN A 127 12.14 14.64 -11.78
CA GLN A 127 12.96 15.07 -10.62
C GLN A 127 12.16 15.55 -9.40
N LYS A 128 10.84 15.34 -9.36
CA LYS A 128 10.02 15.64 -8.17
C LYS A 128 9.93 14.40 -7.27
N ALA A 129 9.94 14.64 -5.96
CA ALA A 129 9.76 13.60 -4.96
C ALA A 129 8.26 13.28 -4.74
N TYR A 130 7.90 12.02 -4.95
CA TYR A 130 6.54 11.51 -4.77
C TYR A 130 6.51 10.43 -3.69
N THR A 131 5.42 10.36 -2.93
CA THR A 131 5.08 9.16 -2.16
C THR A 131 4.73 8.02 -3.10
N VAL A 132 4.78 6.76 -2.64
CA VAL A 132 4.45 5.61 -3.50
C VAL A 132 3.07 5.70 -4.14
N LEU A 133 2.09 6.29 -3.44
CA LEU A 133 0.72 6.45 -3.95
C LEU A 133 0.65 7.46 -5.09
N GLU A 134 1.30 8.62 -4.90
CA GLU A 134 1.37 9.65 -5.94
C GLU A 134 2.24 9.18 -7.12
N PHE A 135 3.31 8.42 -6.84
CA PHE A 135 4.20 7.86 -7.85
C PHE A 135 3.48 6.82 -8.73
N ARG A 136 2.65 5.97 -8.10
CA ARG A 136 1.74 5.08 -8.82
C ARG A 136 0.84 5.89 -9.73
N ASP A 137 0.14 6.90 -9.21
CA ASP A 137 -0.80 7.67 -10.02
C ASP A 137 -0.11 8.41 -11.17
N TYR A 138 1.15 8.83 -10.98
CA TYR A 138 1.95 9.44 -12.04
C TYR A 138 2.30 8.48 -13.18
N TYR A 139 2.49 7.19 -12.89
CA TYR A 139 2.96 6.20 -13.89
C TYR A 139 1.94 5.15 -14.30
N ILE A 140 0.83 4.97 -13.59
CA ILE A 140 -0.07 3.82 -13.79
C ILE A 140 -0.62 3.76 -15.22
N ASP A 141 -1.00 4.91 -15.79
CA ASP A 141 -1.57 4.98 -17.14
C ASP A 141 -0.52 4.72 -18.23
N SER A 142 0.76 5.03 -17.98
CA SER A 142 1.84 4.87 -18.96
C SER A 142 2.61 3.55 -18.82
N ARG A 143 2.61 2.93 -17.63
CA ARG A 143 3.44 1.76 -17.31
C ARG A 143 2.66 0.54 -16.81
N GLY A 144 1.37 0.68 -16.48
CA GLY A 144 0.60 -0.39 -15.85
C GLY A 144 1.08 -0.74 -14.44
N GLU A 145 0.42 -1.70 -13.78
CA GLU A 145 0.65 -2.03 -12.37
C GLU A 145 2.09 -2.50 -12.08
N GLU A 146 2.64 -3.41 -12.90
CA GLU A 146 4.01 -3.91 -12.69
C GLU A 146 5.09 -2.87 -13.06
N GLY A 147 4.83 -2.08 -14.10
CA GLY A 147 5.81 -1.13 -14.62
C GLY A 147 6.04 0.07 -13.69
N TRP A 148 5.01 0.56 -12.99
CA TRP A 148 5.20 1.61 -12.00
C TRP A 148 5.92 1.09 -10.74
N ILE A 149 5.67 -0.16 -10.33
CA ILE A 149 6.37 -0.78 -9.18
C ILE A 149 7.86 -0.93 -9.48
N THR A 150 8.19 -1.40 -10.67
CA THR A 150 9.59 -1.49 -11.12
C THR A 150 10.26 -0.11 -11.07
N ALA A 151 9.60 0.90 -11.66
CA ALA A 151 10.09 2.27 -11.63
C ALA A 151 10.25 2.84 -10.20
N TRP A 152 9.34 2.48 -9.27
CA TRP A 152 9.44 2.88 -7.87
C TRP A 152 10.66 2.27 -7.18
N ASN A 153 10.91 0.98 -7.40
CA ASN A 153 12.05 0.28 -6.79
C ASN A 153 13.40 0.83 -7.27
N ASP A 154 13.48 1.21 -8.55
CA ASP A 154 14.69 1.78 -9.15
C ASP A 154 14.87 3.28 -8.86
N ALA A 155 13.81 3.96 -8.42
CA ALA A 155 13.85 5.39 -8.14
C ALA A 155 14.74 5.72 -6.94
N LYS A 156 15.51 6.81 -7.08
CA LYS A 156 16.35 7.33 -6.00
C LYS A 156 15.50 7.89 -4.85
N PRO A 157 15.91 7.73 -3.59
CA PRO A 157 15.25 8.38 -2.45
C PRO A 157 15.18 9.91 -2.59
N GLU A 158 14.20 10.53 -1.93
CA GLU A 158 14.16 11.98 -1.76
C GLU A 158 15.45 12.45 -1.05
N ALA A 159 16.03 13.53 -1.57
CA ALA A 159 17.01 14.35 -0.89
C ALA A 159 16.37 15.68 -0.50
N ARG A 160 16.85 16.28 0.60
CA ARG A 160 16.45 17.62 1.04
C ARG A 160 17.66 18.52 1.17
N GLN A 161 17.46 19.80 0.91
CA GLN A 161 18.50 20.81 1.03
C GLN A 161 18.65 21.26 2.48
N ALA A 162 19.80 20.98 3.08
CA ALA A 162 20.14 21.43 4.43
C ALA A 162 20.57 22.92 4.43
N ASN A 163 20.83 23.47 5.63
CA ASN A 163 21.24 24.87 5.81
C ASN A 163 22.60 25.21 5.20
N ASP A 164 23.42 24.20 4.88
CA ASP A 164 24.69 24.35 4.16
C ASP A 164 24.50 24.41 2.63
N GLY A 165 23.27 24.37 2.15
CA GLY A 165 22.91 24.39 0.73
C GLY A 165 23.08 23.05 0.01
N LYS A 166 23.58 22.01 0.69
CA LYS A 166 23.78 20.69 0.09
C LYS A 166 22.52 19.84 0.21
N TRP A 167 22.35 18.95 -0.76
CA TRP A 167 21.25 18.00 -0.83
C TRP A 167 21.68 16.66 -0.23
N TRP A 168 20.87 16.16 0.69
CA TRP A 168 21.17 14.94 1.42
C TRP A 168 19.93 14.06 1.48
N THR A 169 20.10 12.76 1.27
CA THR A 169 19.11 11.75 1.63
C THR A 169 19.00 11.64 3.15
N TRP A 170 17.92 11.02 3.63
CA TRP A 170 17.74 10.81 5.08
C TRP A 170 18.92 10.07 5.73
N ASP A 171 19.42 9.02 5.08
CA ASP A 171 20.50 8.19 5.63
C ASP A 171 21.80 9.00 5.74
N GLU A 172 22.06 9.89 4.79
CA GLU A 172 23.17 10.83 4.84
C GLU A 172 22.96 11.92 5.91
N PHE A 173 21.72 12.43 6.08
CA PHE A 173 21.36 13.36 7.14
C PHE A 173 21.65 12.79 8.53
N VAL A 174 21.23 11.55 8.78
CA VAL A 174 21.46 10.86 10.05
C VAL A 174 22.94 10.67 10.31
N LYS A 175 23.72 10.34 9.27
CA LYS A 175 25.17 10.19 9.36
C LYS A 175 25.87 11.53 9.66
N PHE A 176 25.35 12.65 9.16
CA PHE A 176 25.98 13.96 9.30
C PHE A 176 25.61 14.69 10.60
N TYR A 177 24.33 14.68 10.99
CA TYR A 177 23.82 15.46 12.14
C TYR A 177 23.63 14.64 13.43
N ASP A 178 23.90 13.34 13.40
CA ASP A 178 23.41 12.35 14.38
C ASP A 178 21.87 12.22 14.39
N LYS A 179 21.39 11.04 14.77
CA LYS A 179 19.96 10.68 14.71
C LYS A 179 19.03 11.64 15.48
N LYS A 180 19.49 12.21 16.59
CA LYS A 180 18.67 13.09 17.44
C LYS A 180 18.37 14.43 16.76
N GLU A 181 19.38 15.02 16.13
CA GLU A 181 19.26 16.33 15.46
C GLU A 181 18.75 16.17 14.03
N ALA A 182 19.01 15.02 13.38
CA ALA A 182 18.59 14.73 12.01
C ALA A 182 17.09 14.93 11.78
N TRP A 183 16.22 14.54 12.71
CA TRP A 183 14.77 14.78 12.58
C TRP A 183 14.43 16.26 12.46
N LYS A 184 14.91 17.05 13.42
CA LYS A 184 14.68 18.49 13.45
C LYS A 184 15.21 19.14 12.17
N ARG A 185 16.42 18.78 11.74
CA ARG A 185 17.03 19.35 10.54
C ARG A 185 16.34 18.92 9.25
N TRP A 186 15.84 17.69 9.19
CA TRP A 186 15.08 17.19 8.05
C TRP A 186 13.74 17.89 7.88
N ASP A 187 13.10 18.27 8.99
CA ASP A 187 11.87 19.06 8.99
C ASP A 187 12.09 20.51 8.57
N GLU A 188 13.23 21.10 8.96
CA GLU A 188 13.66 22.44 8.53
C GLU A 188 14.15 22.49 7.07
N ALA A 189 14.59 21.35 6.52
CA ALA A 189 15.20 21.26 5.20
C ALA A 189 14.20 21.44 4.05
N LYS A 190 14.63 22.12 2.97
CA LYS A 190 13.79 22.32 1.78
C LYS A 190 13.66 21.01 1.00
N SER A 191 12.42 20.63 0.69
CA SER A 191 12.13 19.44 -0.13
C SER A 191 12.17 19.79 -1.63
N SER A 192 12.60 18.85 -2.48
CA SER A 192 12.51 19.01 -3.94
C SER A 192 11.07 19.11 -4.46
N ARG A 193 10.08 18.84 -3.61
CA ARG A 193 8.66 19.06 -3.93
C ARG A 193 8.27 20.55 -3.96
N SER A 194 8.94 21.39 -3.17
CA SER A 194 8.53 22.80 -2.97
C SER A 194 9.04 23.79 -4.02
N GLU A 195 9.65 23.33 -5.12
CA GLU A 195 10.04 24.19 -6.25
C GLU A 195 8.90 24.40 -7.28
N LEU A 196 7.68 24.63 -6.79
CA LEU A 196 6.56 25.14 -7.60
C LEU A 196 5.95 26.37 -6.94
#